data_AF-A0A2T7B4S1-F1
#
_entry.id   AF-A0A2T7B4S1-F1
#
_cell.length_a   1.000
_cell.length_b   1.000
_cell.length_c   1.000
_cell.angle_alpha   90.00
_cell.angle_beta   90.00
_cell.angle_gamma   90.00
#
_symmetry.space_group_name_H-M   'P 1'
#
loop_
_entity.id
_entity.type
_entity.pdbx_description
1 polymer ?
#
loop_
_entity_poly.entity_id
_entity_poly.type
_entity_poly.pdbx_seq_one_letter_code
_entity_poly.pdbx_strand_id
1 'polypeptide(L)' 'MTNEYEYAERFADLMEDMQGDGVDAMNILMNYLMGFVEQMSEGEEDKGLIWQLEDKELVISIEPVDGTNTARLH' A
#
# COMPACT_ATOMS: atom_id res chain seq x y z
N MET A 1 25.45 3.12 -5.38
CA MET A 1 24.17 2.50 -4.97
C MET A 1 23.43 3.59 -4.20
N THR A 2 22.31 4.03 -4.75
CA THR A 2 21.57 5.21 -4.30
C THR A 2 20.88 4.91 -2.96
N ASN A 3 20.86 5.91 -2.07
CA ASN A 3 20.31 5.88 -0.70
C ASN A 3 18.93 5.19 -0.59
N GLU A 4 18.12 5.26 -1.64
CA GLU A 4 16.78 4.66 -1.72
C GLU A 4 16.77 3.13 -1.62
N TYR A 5 17.75 2.45 -2.22
CA TYR A 5 17.87 0.98 -2.09
C TYR A 5 18.18 0.59 -0.64
N GLU A 6 19.01 1.37 0.05
CA GLU A 6 19.35 1.14 1.46
C GLU A 6 18.14 1.38 2.38
N TYR A 7 17.28 2.35 2.08
CA TYR A 7 16.04 2.54 2.83
C TYR A 7 15.02 1.42 2.59
N ALA A 8 14.94 0.90 1.35
CA ALA A 8 14.06 -0.22 1.04
C ALA A 8 14.50 -1.51 1.75
N GLU A 9 15.81 -1.79 1.79
CA GLU A 9 16.37 -2.94 2.53
C GLU A 9 16.09 -2.82 4.03
N ARG A 10 16.36 -1.64 4.63
CA ARG A 10 16.06 -1.41 6.05
C ARG A 10 14.57 -1.55 6.39
N PHE A 11 13.69 -1.14 5.47
CA PHE A 11 12.27 -1.32 5.65
C PHE A 11 11.87 -2.80 5.56
N ALA A 12 12.47 -3.56 4.65
CA ALA A 12 12.26 -5.00 4.56
C ALA A 12 12.71 -5.73 5.84
N ASP A 13 13.90 -5.39 6.36
CA ASP A 13 14.43 -5.96 7.61
C ASP A 13 13.47 -5.69 8.79
N LEU A 14 12.96 -4.47 8.91
CA LEU A 14 11.99 -4.11 9.96
C LEU A 14 10.70 -4.93 9.85
N MET A 15 10.20 -5.15 8.64
CA MET A 15 9.00 -5.94 8.41
C MET A 15 9.21 -7.41 8.76
N GLU A 16 10.42 -7.95 8.52
CA GLU A 16 10.82 -9.30 8.92
C GLU A 16 10.92 -9.44 10.44
N ASP A 17 11.54 -8.48 11.12
CA ASP A 17 11.63 -8.44 12.59
C ASP A 17 10.23 -8.45 13.23
N MET A 18 9.32 -7.61 12.72
CA MET A 18 7.94 -7.55 13.19
C MET A 18 7.21 -8.89 13.01
N GLN A 19 7.42 -9.58 11.88
CA GLN A 19 6.86 -10.92 11.67
C GLN A 19 7.45 -11.95 12.65
N GLY A 20 8.76 -11.86 12.93
CA GLY A 20 9.43 -12.67 13.95
C GLY A 20 8.82 -12.52 15.35
N ASP A 21 8.37 -11.31 15.68
CA ASP A 21 7.69 -10.97 16.94
C ASP A 21 6.19 -11.35 16.95
N GLY A 22 5.68 -11.98 15.87
CA GLY A 22 4.29 -12.39 15.76
C GLY A 22 3.33 -11.27 15.36
N VAL A 23 3.85 -10.16 14.84
CA VAL A 23 3.06 -9.04 14.34
C VAL A 23 2.81 -9.21 12.84
N ASP A 24 1.55 -9.05 12.41
CA ASP A 24 1.20 -9.04 10.99
C ASP A 24 1.60 -7.71 10.34
N ALA A 25 2.89 -7.60 10.03
CA ALA A 25 3.51 -6.39 9.51
C ALA A 25 2.85 -5.94 8.19
N MET A 26 2.50 -6.89 7.31
CA MET A 26 1.86 -6.58 6.03
C MET A 26 0.46 -6.02 6.21
N ASN A 27 -0.36 -6.60 7.10
CA ASN A 27 -1.68 -6.05 7.39
C ASN A 27 -1.58 -4.64 7.99
N ILE A 28 -0.61 -4.38 8.88
CA ILE A 28 -0.38 -3.03 9.43
C ILE A 28 -0.02 -2.05 8.30
N LEU A 29 0.91 -2.41 7.42
CA LEU A 29 1.31 -1.58 6.29
C LEU A 29 0.13 -1.25 5.38
N MET A 30 -0.69 -2.25 5.03
CA MET A 30 -1.84 -2.05 4.16
C MET A 30 -2.92 -1.17 4.81
N ASN A 31 -3.15 -1.32 6.12
CA ASN A 31 -4.06 -0.45 6.87
C ASN A 31 -3.55 1.00 6.93
N TYR A 32 -2.25 1.19 7.10
CA TYR A 32 -1.63 2.52 7.05
C TYR A 32 -1.75 3.16 5.65
N LEU A 33 -1.46 2.39 4.61
CA LEU A 33 -1.59 2.84 3.21
C LEU A 33 -3.04 3.19 2.87
N MET A 34 -4.01 2.38 3.33
CA MET A 34 -5.43 2.64 3.16
C MET A 34 -5.82 4.00 3.76
N GLY A 35 -5.49 4.24 5.03
CA GLY A 35 -5.79 5.53 5.67
C GLY A 35 -5.10 6.72 4.99
N PHE A 36 -3.88 6.53 4.47
CA PHE A 36 -3.21 7.55 3.68
C PHE A 36 -3.94 7.86 2.36
N VAL A 37 -4.40 6.83 1.65
CA VAL A 37 -5.17 7.00 0.41
C VAL A 37 -6.52 7.65 0.71
N GLU A 38 -7.24 7.21 1.74
CA GLU A 38 -8.50 7.84 2.18
C GLU A 38 -8.31 9.34 2.45
N GLN A 39 -7.27 9.72 3.18
CA GLN A 39 -6.96 11.12 3.48
C GLN A 39 -6.64 11.94 2.22
N MET A 40 -5.88 11.36 1.27
CA MET A 40 -5.51 12.05 0.03
C MET A 40 -6.68 12.16 -0.95
N SER A 41 -7.66 11.26 -0.83
CA SER A 41 -8.86 11.19 -1.66
C SER A 41 -10.08 11.91 -1.03
N GLU A 42 -9.96 12.47 0.19
CA GLU A 42 -11.03 13.22 0.85
C GLU A 42 -11.55 14.36 -0.07
N GLY A 43 -12.76 14.20 -0.59
CA GLY A 43 -13.43 15.17 -1.47
C GLY A 43 -13.68 14.70 -2.91
N GLU A 44 -13.17 13.53 -3.30
CA GLU A 44 -13.38 12.96 -4.63
C GLU A 44 -13.88 11.52 -4.51
N GLU A 45 -15.19 11.31 -4.74
CA GLU A 45 -15.90 10.03 -4.49
C GLU A 45 -15.38 8.81 -5.28
N ASP A 46 -14.47 9.00 -6.24
CA ASP A 46 -14.01 7.96 -7.17
C ASP A 46 -12.49 7.98 -7.46
N LYS A 47 -11.69 8.73 -6.69
CA LYS A 47 -10.28 8.94 -7.05
C LYS A 47 -9.33 8.21 -6.14
N GLY A 48 -8.70 7.17 -6.70
CA GLY A 48 -7.51 6.55 -6.14
C GLY A 48 -6.29 7.49 -6.17
N LEU A 49 -5.25 7.12 -5.44
CA LEU A 49 -3.95 7.77 -5.50
C LEU A 49 -3.25 7.38 -6.81
N ILE A 50 -2.85 8.38 -7.60
CA ILE A 50 -1.97 8.19 -8.76
C ILE A 50 -0.61 8.81 -8.44
N TRP A 51 0.43 7.97 -8.43
CA TRP A 51 1.80 8.40 -8.21
C TRP A 51 2.63 8.16 -9.46
N GLN A 52 3.22 9.23 -10.02
CA GLN A 52 4.12 9.15 -11.16
C GLN A 52 5.54 8.84 -10.68
N LEU A 53 6.08 7.72 -11.14
CA LEU A 53 7.49 7.34 -11.06
C LEU A 53 8.14 7.64 -12.42
N GLU A 54 9.47 7.65 -12.49
CA GLU A 54 10.21 8.10 -13.69
C GLU A 54 9.72 7.45 -15.00
N ASP A 55 9.47 6.14 -14.99
CA ASP A 55 9.03 5.36 -16.15
C ASP A 55 7.69 4.63 -15.94
N LYS A 56 7.03 4.84 -14.79
CA LYS A 56 5.86 4.04 -14.35
C LYS A 56 4.85 4.89 -13.62
N GLU A 57 3.60 4.43 -13.63
CA GLU A 57 2.52 4.99 -12.82
C GLU A 57 2.07 3.94 -11.80
N LEU A 58 2.01 4.33 -10.53
CA LEU A 58 1.39 3.54 -9.47
C LEU A 58 -0.02 4.09 -9.22
N VAL A 59 -1.02 3.25 -9.43
CA VAL A 59 -2.44 3.58 -9.21
C VAL A 59 -2.98 2.74 -8.07
N ILE A 60 -3.55 3.39 -7.05
CA ILE A 60 -4.13 2.74 -5.86
C ILE A 60 -5.56 3.23 -5.68
N SER A 61 -6.57 2.38 -5.93
CA SER A 61 -7.97 2.68 -5.64
C SER A 61 -8.49 1.88 -4.44
N ILE A 62 -9.40 2.50 -3.68
CA ILE A 62 -10.17 1.84 -2.62
C ILE A 62 -11.55 1.57 -3.19
N GLU A 63 -11.91 0.30 -3.28
CA GLU A 63 -13.22 -0.12 -3.79
C GLU A 63 -14.10 -0.58 -2.62
N PRO A 64 -15.39 -0.22 -2.59
CA PRO A 64 -16.31 -0.77 -1.61
C PRO A 64 -16.39 -2.29 -1.76
N VAL A 65 -16.44 -2.99 -0.63
CA VAL A 65 -16.62 -4.45 -0.58
C VAL A 65 -18.10 -4.79 -0.79
N ASP A 66 -18.72 -4.23 -1.82
CA ASP A 66 -20.10 -4.52 -2.18
C ASP A 66 -20.17 -5.84 -2.97
N GLY A 67 -19.95 -6.96 -2.26
CA GLY A 67 -20.47 -8.30 -2.53
C GLY A 67 -20.30 -8.97 -3.91
N THR A 68 -19.66 -8.31 -4.90
CA THR A 68 -19.64 -8.76 -6.31
C THR A 68 -18.24 -8.96 -6.86
N ASN A 69 -17.19 -8.81 -6.05
CA ASN A 69 -15.82 -8.95 -6.50
C ASN A 69 -15.25 -10.37 -6.26
N THR A 70 -16.00 -11.40 -6.67
CA THR A 70 -15.53 -12.80 -6.70
C THR A 70 -14.59 -13.09 -7.89
N ALA A 71 -14.28 -12.08 -8.73
CA ALA A 71 -13.58 -12.28 -10.00
C ALA A 71 -12.08 -11.92 -9.99
N ARG A 72 -11.52 -11.42 -8.88
CA ARG A 72 -10.12 -10.93 -8.84
C ARG A 72 -9.08 -11.88 -8.23
N LEU A 73 -9.49 -13.09 -7.83
CA LEU A 73 -8.57 -14.16 -7.42
C LEU A 73 -8.71 -15.31 -8.43
N HIS A 74 -7.97 -15.23 -9.54
CA HIS A 74 -7.75 -16.34 -10.45
C HIS A 74 -6.37 -16.23 -11.12
#